data_AF-A0A2E5C2J2-F1
#
_entry.id   AF-A0A2E5C2J2-F1
#
_cell.length_a   1.000
_cell.length_b   1.000
_cell.length_c   1.000
_cell.angle_alpha   90.00
_cell.angle_beta   90.00
_cell.angle_gamma   90.00
#
_symmetry.space_group_name_H-M   'P 1'
#
loop_
_entity.id
_entity.type
_entity.pdbx_description
1 polymer ?
#
loop_
_entity_poly.entity_id
_entity_poly.type
_entity_poly.pdbx_seq_one_letter_code
_entity_poly.pdbx_strand_id
1 'polypeptide(L)'
;MNNIHPTAIIDEKAELGNHLSIGPYCLIGAEVELGDGCQLKSHVVVDGPCRIGSENIFFPFSIIGGDPQDLKFNQEKTQLIVGSNNTFREGVSVHRGTIGGGGKTLIGNSNLLMGYVHVAHDCRIGNNNILANYTGLSGHVTLDDYVTLGGQNGVAQFLNIGSFVYTGAGSLIDRNVPPYSTGYGNRFEVKGVNIVGLKRQKFSREQIAEILETHRIYYRSELKNDEALRVIEETFGESDAVRTFIDFIYSMETSGKL
;
A
#
# COMPACT_ATOMS: atom_id res chain seq x y z
N MET A 1 -9.05 27.84 11.00
CA MET A 1 -8.26 27.97 12.24
C MET A 1 -7.98 26.57 12.76
N ASN A 2 -6.77 26.32 13.26
CA ASN A 2 -6.38 25.01 13.78
C ASN A 2 -6.94 24.81 15.19
N ASN A 3 -7.33 23.59 15.51
CA ASN A 3 -7.75 23.16 16.84
C ASN A 3 -6.67 22.22 17.40
N ILE A 4 -5.77 22.76 18.21
CA ILE A 4 -4.62 22.05 18.76
C ILE A 4 -4.78 21.95 20.27
N HIS A 5 -4.82 20.72 20.78
CA HIS A 5 -4.95 20.49 22.21
C HIS A 5 -3.70 20.98 22.96
N PRO A 6 -3.81 21.63 24.13
CA PRO A 6 -2.67 22.19 24.86
C PRO A 6 -1.60 21.18 25.30
N THR A 7 -1.92 19.89 25.32
CA THR A 7 -0.98 18.81 25.67
C THR A 7 -0.33 18.16 24.46
N ALA A 8 -0.65 18.60 23.25
CA ALA A 8 0.09 18.18 22.06
C ALA A 8 1.47 18.85 22.07
N ILE A 9 2.50 18.09 21.75
CA ILE A 9 3.87 18.57 21.64
C ILE A 9 4.18 18.65 20.16
N ILE A 10 4.53 19.85 19.70
CA ILE A 10 4.80 20.14 18.29
C ILE A 10 6.17 20.80 18.24
N ASP A 11 7.09 20.21 17.49
CA ASP A 11 8.41 20.77 17.26
C ASP A 11 8.32 22.09 16.48
N GLU A 12 9.18 23.05 16.81
CA GLU A 12 9.20 24.38 16.17
C GLU A 12 9.52 24.31 14.66
N LYS A 13 10.15 23.22 14.20
CA LYS A 13 10.47 22.97 12.78
C LYS A 13 9.36 22.20 12.05
N ALA A 14 8.24 21.90 12.69
CA ALA A 14 7.10 21.30 12.01
C ALA A 14 6.33 22.37 11.22
N GLU A 15 5.96 22.04 9.99
CA GLU A 15 5.15 22.88 9.12
C GLU A 15 3.71 22.39 9.13
N LEU A 16 2.81 23.23 9.64
CA LEU A 16 1.40 22.89 9.83
C LEU A 16 0.51 23.62 8.83
N GLY A 17 -0.32 22.85 8.13
CA GLY A 17 -1.41 23.37 7.31
C GLY A 17 -2.54 24.00 8.13
N ASN A 18 -3.64 24.27 7.44
CA ASN A 18 -4.84 24.92 7.95
C ASN A 18 -5.91 23.89 8.34
N HIS A 19 -6.82 24.31 9.22
CA HIS A 19 -7.98 23.52 9.65
C HIS A 19 -7.62 22.16 10.27
N LEU A 20 -6.46 22.09 10.92
CA LEU A 20 -6.00 20.88 11.61
C LEU A 20 -6.81 20.63 12.89
N SER A 21 -6.99 19.37 13.23
CA SER A 21 -7.47 18.93 14.55
C SER A 21 -6.45 18.01 15.18
N ILE A 22 -5.68 18.50 16.14
CA ILE A 22 -4.65 17.74 16.86
C ILE A 22 -5.12 17.57 18.30
N GLY A 23 -5.49 16.34 18.67
CA GLY A 23 -5.95 16.06 20.03
C GLY A 23 -4.82 15.79 21.03
N PRO A 24 -5.17 15.34 22.25
CA PRO A 24 -4.28 15.34 23.39
C PRO A 24 -3.12 14.36 23.24
N TYR A 25 -1.95 14.75 23.75
CA TYR A 25 -0.74 13.92 23.86
C TYR A 25 -0.23 13.39 22.51
N CYS A 26 -0.58 14.07 21.42
CA CYS A 26 0.08 13.85 20.13
C CYS A 26 1.49 14.47 20.16
N LEU A 27 2.42 13.82 19.47
CA LEU A 27 3.77 14.31 19.23
C LEU A 27 3.96 14.52 17.72
N ILE A 28 4.34 15.73 17.32
CA ILE A 28 4.75 16.06 15.95
C ILE A 28 6.20 16.50 16.02
N GLY A 29 7.10 15.68 15.48
CA GLY A 29 8.54 15.90 15.49
C GLY A 29 9.02 16.94 14.48
N ALA A 30 10.33 17.21 14.51
CA ALA A 30 10.99 18.11 13.57
C ALA A 30 10.89 17.61 12.13
N GLU A 31 10.88 18.53 11.16
CA GLU A 31 10.88 18.21 9.72
C GLU A 31 9.63 17.41 9.28
N VAL A 32 8.51 17.62 9.98
CA VAL A 32 7.19 17.13 9.57
C VAL A 32 6.43 18.24 8.87
N GLU A 33 5.98 17.99 7.65
CA GLU A 33 5.03 18.81 6.90
C GLU A 33 3.65 18.14 6.93
N LEU A 34 2.65 18.78 7.54
CA LEU A 34 1.29 18.25 7.66
C LEU A 34 0.29 19.10 6.87
N GLY A 35 -0.34 18.52 5.86
CA GLY A 35 -1.31 19.18 4.99
C GLY A 35 -2.64 19.53 5.67
N ASP A 36 -3.44 20.34 4.98
CA ASP A 36 -4.69 20.91 5.50
C ASP A 36 -5.71 19.85 5.95
N GLY A 37 -6.53 20.16 6.95
CA GLY A 37 -7.67 19.33 7.34
C GLY A 37 -7.31 18.00 8.00
N CYS A 38 -6.04 17.72 8.25
CA CYS A 38 -5.62 16.49 8.93
C CYS A 38 -6.14 16.44 10.37
N GLN A 39 -6.48 15.23 10.80
CA GLN A 39 -7.00 14.94 12.13
C GLN A 39 -6.11 13.92 12.83
N LEU A 40 -5.36 14.36 13.82
CA LEU A 40 -4.67 13.48 14.75
C LEU A 40 -5.55 13.37 16.00
N LYS A 41 -5.99 12.15 16.33
CA LYS A 41 -6.85 11.91 17.49
C LYS A 41 -6.06 12.12 18.80
N SER A 42 -5.66 11.07 19.52
CA SER A 42 -4.87 11.23 20.75
C SER A 42 -3.70 10.28 20.71
N HIS A 43 -2.55 10.63 21.31
CA HIS A 43 -1.40 9.73 21.39
C HIS A 43 -0.93 9.25 20.00
N VAL A 44 -0.99 10.12 19.00
CA VAL A 44 -0.40 9.89 17.68
C VAL A 44 1.02 10.45 17.70
N VAL A 45 1.97 9.69 17.18
CA VAL A 45 3.35 10.14 16.97
C VAL A 45 3.59 10.29 15.48
N VAL A 46 4.07 11.46 15.06
CA VAL A 46 4.52 11.72 13.69
C VAL A 46 5.96 12.22 13.76
N ASP A 47 6.89 11.41 13.26
CA ASP A 47 8.33 11.70 13.21
C ASP A 47 8.76 12.07 11.79
N GLY A 48 9.63 13.07 11.67
CA GLY A 48 10.17 13.49 10.39
C GLY A 48 11.56 12.92 10.09
N PRO A 49 12.14 13.21 8.90
CA PRO A 49 11.53 13.86 7.74
C PRO A 49 10.27 13.17 7.20
N CYS A 50 9.13 13.88 7.19
CA CYS A 50 7.85 13.35 6.72
C CYS A 50 7.03 14.43 6.03
N ARG A 51 6.45 14.12 4.87
CA ARG A 51 5.51 14.99 4.17
C ARG A 51 4.16 14.30 4.03
N ILE A 52 3.12 14.90 4.59
CA ILE A 52 1.77 14.34 4.67
C ILE A 52 0.81 15.29 3.96
N GLY A 53 0.01 14.76 3.03
CA GLY A 53 -1.03 15.48 2.33
C GLY A 53 -2.21 15.86 3.21
N SER A 54 -3.31 16.27 2.59
CA SER A 54 -4.48 16.83 3.28
C SER A 54 -5.48 15.76 3.71
N GLU A 55 -6.35 16.11 4.66
CA GLU A 55 -7.55 15.33 5.03
C GLU A 55 -7.25 13.89 5.51
N ASN A 56 -6.03 13.65 6.00
CA ASN A 56 -5.67 12.36 6.60
C ASN A 56 -6.21 12.26 8.03
N ILE A 57 -6.59 11.06 8.45
CA ILE A 57 -7.07 10.78 9.82
C ILE A 57 -6.16 9.75 10.48
N PHE A 58 -5.60 10.12 11.64
CA PHE A 58 -4.72 9.29 12.44
C PHE A 58 -5.36 8.96 13.78
N PHE A 59 -5.61 7.68 14.00
CA PHE A 59 -6.19 7.15 15.23
C PHE A 59 -5.13 6.89 16.30
N PRO A 60 -5.54 6.68 17.56
CA PRO A 60 -4.61 6.59 18.66
C PRO A 60 -3.54 5.51 18.54
N PHE A 61 -2.36 5.82 19.08
CA PHE A 61 -1.19 4.95 19.15
C PHE A 61 -0.54 4.63 17.80
N SER A 62 -0.92 5.34 16.74
CA SER A 62 -0.24 5.24 15.45
C SER A 62 1.10 5.97 15.48
N ILE A 63 2.11 5.35 14.88
CA ILE A 63 3.49 5.86 14.75
C ILE A 63 3.77 6.03 13.27
N ILE A 64 3.91 7.28 12.83
CA ILE A 64 4.04 7.65 11.42
C ILE A 64 5.40 8.29 11.21
N GLY A 65 6.19 7.75 10.27
CA GLY A 65 7.52 8.28 9.97
C GLY A 65 8.62 7.81 10.92
N GLY A 66 8.38 6.74 11.68
CA GLY A 66 9.40 6.12 12.52
C GLY A 66 10.60 5.59 11.72
N ASP A 67 11.71 5.35 12.42
CA ASP A 67 12.93 4.80 11.82
C ASP A 67 12.71 3.37 11.27
N PRO A 68 13.36 3.01 10.16
CA PRO A 68 13.41 1.63 9.69
C PRO A 68 13.87 0.66 10.78
N GLN A 69 13.30 -0.56 10.76
CA GLN A 69 13.75 -1.66 11.62
C GLN A 69 14.93 -2.46 11.01
N ASP A 70 15.43 -2.04 9.85
CA ASP A 70 16.63 -2.63 9.24
C ASP A 70 17.85 -2.26 10.09
N LEU A 71 18.60 -3.27 10.53
CA LEU A 71 19.82 -3.10 11.33
C LEU A 71 20.92 -2.30 10.62
N LYS A 72 20.83 -2.15 9.29
CA LYS A 72 21.75 -1.33 8.49
C LYS A 72 21.43 0.16 8.58
N PHE A 73 20.23 0.55 9.02
CA PHE A 73 19.84 1.94 9.13
C PHE A 73 20.71 2.66 10.15
N ASN A 74 21.33 3.77 9.74
CA ASN A 74 22.26 4.52 10.58
C ASN A 74 21.89 6.01 10.66
N GLN A 75 20.64 6.29 11.05
CA GLN A 75 20.09 7.66 11.18
C GLN A 75 20.29 8.51 9.92
N GLU A 76 20.35 7.86 8.78
CA GLU A 76 20.50 8.50 7.49
C GLU A 76 19.25 9.30 7.12
N LYS A 77 19.42 10.37 6.34
CA LYS A 77 18.31 11.25 5.94
C LYS A 77 17.42 10.56 4.91
N THR A 78 16.39 9.88 5.40
CA THR A 78 15.33 9.27 4.59
C THR A 78 13.99 9.88 4.93
N GLN A 79 13.00 9.67 4.06
CA GLN A 79 11.72 10.37 4.14
C GLN A 79 10.54 9.40 4.07
N LEU A 80 9.43 9.81 4.67
CA LEU A 80 8.10 9.27 4.39
C LEU A 80 7.30 10.32 3.62
N ILE A 81 6.64 9.92 2.53
CA ILE A 81 5.71 10.77 1.78
C ILE A 81 4.34 10.09 1.77
N VAL A 82 3.33 10.78 2.29
CA VAL A 82 1.94 10.34 2.34
C VAL A 82 1.06 11.31 1.56
N GLY A 83 0.17 10.78 0.72
CA GLY A 83 -0.84 11.55 0.02
C GLY A 83 -1.96 12.04 0.94
N SER A 84 -3.15 12.18 0.37
CA SER A 84 -4.32 12.77 1.03
C SER A 84 -5.42 11.74 1.28
N ASN A 85 -6.35 12.06 2.18
CA ASN A 85 -7.57 11.28 2.42
C ASN A 85 -7.34 9.84 2.92
N ASN A 86 -6.18 9.54 3.51
CA ASN A 86 -5.92 8.24 4.10
C ASN A 86 -6.47 8.17 5.53
N THR A 87 -6.87 6.97 5.95
CA THR A 87 -7.24 6.67 7.33
C THR A 87 -6.27 5.65 7.91
N PHE A 88 -5.49 6.09 8.89
CA PHE A 88 -4.59 5.26 9.69
C PHE A 88 -5.27 4.94 11.01
N ARG A 89 -5.76 3.71 11.14
CA ARG A 89 -6.43 3.21 12.35
C ARG A 89 -5.42 2.97 13.48
N GLU A 90 -5.95 2.52 14.61
CA GLU A 90 -5.26 2.42 15.89
C GLU A 90 -3.98 1.57 15.78
N GLY A 91 -2.87 2.06 16.35
CA GLY A 91 -1.63 1.28 16.42
C GLY A 91 -0.95 1.03 15.08
N VAL A 92 -1.32 1.74 14.00
CA VAL A 92 -0.65 1.62 12.71
C VAL A 92 0.78 2.15 12.82
N SER A 93 1.75 1.40 12.27
CA SER A 93 3.15 1.83 12.20
C SER A 93 3.59 1.98 10.75
N VAL A 94 4.16 3.13 10.40
CA VAL A 94 4.70 3.42 9.06
C VAL A 94 6.11 3.94 9.19
N HIS A 95 7.08 3.27 8.58
CA HIS A 95 8.49 3.65 8.69
C HIS A 95 8.98 4.37 7.44
N ARG A 96 9.96 5.28 7.61
CA ARG A 96 10.66 5.96 6.51
C ARG A 96 11.49 4.96 5.71
N GLY A 97 12.07 5.41 4.60
CA GLY A 97 12.92 4.55 3.76
C GLY A 97 14.32 4.30 4.34
N THR A 98 15.15 3.61 3.58
CA THR A 98 16.60 3.41 3.79
C THR A 98 17.36 3.94 2.58
N ILE A 99 18.62 4.41 2.67
CA ILE A 99 19.36 4.87 1.47
C ILE A 99 19.43 3.75 0.43
N GLY A 100 19.62 2.50 0.87
CA GLY A 100 19.69 1.33 -0.01
C GLY A 100 18.40 1.05 -0.77
N GLY A 101 17.24 1.43 -0.23
CA GLY A 101 15.92 1.24 -0.84
C GLY A 101 15.38 2.41 -1.64
N GLY A 102 16.17 3.46 -1.85
CA GLY A 102 15.75 4.69 -2.52
C GLY A 102 15.37 5.82 -1.57
N GLY A 103 15.53 5.62 -0.27
CA GLY A 103 15.46 6.65 0.77
C GLY A 103 14.05 7.11 1.10
N LYS A 104 13.01 6.45 0.57
CA LYS A 104 11.62 6.92 0.65
C LYS A 104 10.63 5.77 0.75
N THR A 105 9.78 5.84 1.77
CA THR A 105 8.49 5.13 1.79
C THR A 105 7.42 6.06 1.23
N LEU A 106 6.57 5.54 0.34
CA LEU A 106 5.53 6.31 -0.36
C LEU A 106 4.16 5.69 -0.11
N ILE A 107 3.17 6.51 0.27
CA ILE A 107 1.77 6.12 0.37
C ILE A 107 0.93 7.11 -0.43
N GLY A 108 0.08 6.62 -1.32
CA GLY A 108 -0.83 7.43 -2.13
C GLY A 108 -2.02 7.96 -1.34
N ASN A 109 -3.19 7.96 -1.98
CA ASN A 109 -4.40 8.60 -1.48
C ASN A 109 -5.51 7.60 -1.15
N SER A 110 -6.43 8.02 -0.29
CA SER A 110 -7.69 7.30 -0.04
C SER A 110 -7.50 5.86 0.46
N ASN A 111 -6.39 5.55 1.12
CA ASN A 111 -6.12 4.23 1.68
C ASN A 111 -6.73 4.09 3.08
N LEU A 112 -7.23 2.90 3.41
CA LEU A 112 -7.63 2.50 4.75
C LEU A 112 -6.63 1.49 5.29
N LEU A 113 -5.83 1.92 6.27
CA LEU A 113 -4.93 1.04 7.02
C LEU A 113 -5.60 0.77 8.38
N MET A 114 -6.08 -0.45 8.57
CA MET A 114 -6.81 -0.85 9.78
C MET A 114 -5.85 -1.12 10.95
N GLY A 115 -6.40 -1.50 12.11
CA GLY A 115 -5.65 -1.54 13.36
C GLY A 115 -4.40 -2.42 13.29
N TYR A 116 -3.28 -1.90 13.78
CA TYR A 116 -1.97 -2.58 13.80
C TYR A 116 -1.44 -3.03 12.43
N VAL A 117 -1.80 -2.33 11.35
CA VAL A 117 -1.10 -2.50 10.08
C VAL A 117 0.34 -1.99 10.22
N HIS A 118 1.29 -2.75 9.68
CA HIS A 118 2.68 -2.37 9.59
C HIS A 118 3.09 -2.11 8.14
N VAL A 119 3.68 -0.94 7.88
CA VAL A 119 4.33 -0.58 6.62
C VAL A 119 5.81 -0.36 6.90
N ALA A 120 6.62 -1.31 6.45
CA ALA A 120 8.07 -1.24 6.59
C ALA A 120 8.69 -0.18 5.65
N HIS A 121 10.00 -0.06 5.74
CA HIS A 121 10.79 0.86 4.94
C HIS A 121 10.67 0.60 3.43
N ASP A 122 10.76 1.68 2.66
CA ASP A 122 10.84 1.67 1.19
C ASP A 122 9.63 1.06 0.48
N CYS A 123 8.52 0.86 1.20
CA CYS A 123 7.27 0.43 0.60
C CYS A 123 6.70 1.53 -0.31
N ARG A 124 5.99 1.12 -1.36
CA ARG A 124 5.28 1.99 -2.30
C ARG A 124 3.82 1.55 -2.37
N ILE A 125 2.95 2.30 -1.73
CA ILE A 125 1.51 2.00 -1.68
C ILE A 125 0.79 3.00 -2.57
N GLY A 126 -0.02 2.48 -3.50
CA GLY A 126 -0.89 3.26 -4.37
C GLY A 126 -2.08 3.86 -3.64
N ASN A 127 -3.22 3.86 -4.31
CA ASN A 127 -4.44 4.55 -3.90
C ASN A 127 -5.61 3.58 -3.66
N ASN A 128 -6.55 4.00 -2.83
CA ASN A 128 -7.80 3.27 -2.58
C ASN A 128 -7.61 1.82 -2.06
N ASN A 129 -6.48 1.58 -1.37
CA ASN A 129 -6.17 0.27 -0.81
C ASN A 129 -6.84 0.07 0.55
N ILE A 130 -7.13 -1.19 0.89
CA ILE A 130 -7.62 -1.60 2.21
C ILE A 130 -6.67 -2.64 2.77
N LEU A 131 -6.01 -2.31 3.87
CA LEU A 131 -5.17 -3.23 4.62
C LEU A 131 -5.88 -3.53 5.93
N ALA A 132 -6.40 -4.75 6.08
CA ALA A 132 -7.13 -5.14 7.26
C ALA A 132 -6.20 -5.42 8.46
N ASN A 133 -6.79 -5.54 9.64
CA ASN A 133 -6.06 -5.54 10.91
C ASN A 133 -4.88 -6.50 10.92
N TYR A 134 -3.76 -6.08 11.51
CA TYR A 134 -2.53 -6.88 11.61
C TYR A 134 -1.90 -7.31 10.28
N THR A 135 -2.21 -6.62 9.18
CA THR A 135 -1.48 -6.82 7.93
C THR A 135 -0.08 -6.23 8.06
N GLY A 136 0.96 -7.01 7.77
CA GLY A 136 2.35 -6.55 7.75
C GLY A 136 2.91 -6.56 6.33
N LEU A 137 3.39 -5.40 5.88
CA LEU A 137 4.22 -5.29 4.69
C LEU A 137 5.69 -5.26 5.11
N SER A 138 6.49 -6.19 4.60
CA SER A 138 7.94 -6.16 4.76
C SER A 138 8.57 -5.09 3.86
N GLY A 139 9.88 -4.86 4.01
CA GLY A 139 10.59 -3.82 3.27
C GLY A 139 10.43 -3.94 1.75
N HIS A 140 10.38 -2.81 1.06
CA HIS A 140 10.35 -2.71 -0.41
C HIS A 140 9.11 -3.33 -1.09
N VAL A 141 8.00 -3.49 -0.37
CA VAL A 141 6.75 -3.97 -0.99
C VAL A 141 6.10 -2.86 -1.80
N THR A 142 5.64 -3.19 -3.00
CA THR A 142 4.78 -2.34 -3.82
C THR A 142 3.35 -2.86 -3.80
N LEU A 143 2.40 -2.00 -3.45
CA LEU A 143 0.96 -2.23 -3.66
C LEU A 143 0.47 -1.25 -4.71
N ASP A 144 -0.15 -1.75 -5.77
CA ASP A 144 -0.83 -0.91 -6.75
C ASP A 144 -2.15 -0.35 -6.15
N ASP A 145 -3.08 0.08 -7.00
CA ASP A 145 -4.34 0.66 -6.58
C ASP A 145 -5.43 -0.40 -6.32
N TYR A 146 -6.36 -0.09 -5.42
CA TYR A 146 -7.55 -0.91 -5.12
C TYR A 146 -7.26 -2.33 -4.59
N VAL A 147 -6.07 -2.58 -4.06
CA VAL A 147 -5.69 -3.82 -3.38
C VAL A 147 -6.41 -3.93 -2.05
N THR A 148 -6.95 -5.12 -1.76
CA THR A 148 -7.51 -5.46 -0.45
C THR A 148 -6.72 -6.62 0.17
N LEU A 149 -6.02 -6.33 1.26
CA LEU A 149 -5.34 -7.33 2.07
C LEU A 149 -6.20 -7.71 3.28
N GLY A 150 -6.56 -9.00 3.38
CA GLY A 150 -7.29 -9.56 4.51
C GLY A 150 -6.50 -9.45 5.82
N GLY A 151 -7.20 -9.61 6.95
CA GLY A 151 -6.57 -9.42 8.28
C GLY A 151 -5.49 -10.46 8.54
N GLN A 152 -4.47 -10.08 9.30
CA GLN A 152 -3.33 -10.94 9.67
C GLN A 152 -2.54 -11.47 8.46
N ASN A 153 -2.51 -10.70 7.37
CA ASN A 153 -1.69 -11.06 6.21
C ASN A 153 -0.23 -10.63 6.41
N GLY A 154 0.69 -11.45 5.94
CA GLY A 154 2.11 -11.11 5.84
C GLY A 154 2.54 -11.03 4.39
N VAL A 155 3.21 -9.95 3.99
CA VAL A 155 3.80 -9.80 2.66
C VAL A 155 5.32 -9.78 2.80
N ALA A 156 5.99 -10.74 2.16
CA ALA A 156 7.44 -10.80 2.15
C ALA A 156 8.05 -9.60 1.40
N GLN A 157 9.33 -9.32 1.67
CA GLN A 157 10.06 -8.20 1.10
C GLN A 157 10.16 -8.25 -0.43
N PHE A 158 10.25 -7.08 -1.07
CA PHE A 158 10.44 -6.90 -2.53
C PHE A 158 9.29 -7.38 -3.42
N LEU A 159 8.12 -7.69 -2.85
CA LEU A 159 6.99 -8.17 -3.64
C LEU A 159 6.15 -7.02 -4.18
N ASN A 160 5.59 -7.25 -5.36
CA ASN A 160 4.64 -6.36 -6.01
C ASN A 160 3.26 -7.03 -6.04
N ILE A 161 2.25 -6.30 -5.58
CA ILE A 161 0.85 -6.74 -5.52
C ILE A 161 0.03 -5.88 -6.47
N GLY A 162 -0.44 -6.50 -7.55
CA GLY A 162 -1.11 -5.83 -8.64
C GLY A 162 -2.49 -5.28 -8.28
N SER A 163 -2.98 -4.36 -9.12
CA SER A 163 -4.24 -3.66 -8.89
C SER A 163 -5.44 -4.62 -8.69
N PHE A 164 -6.38 -4.23 -7.84
CA PHE A 164 -7.62 -4.98 -7.55
C PHE A 164 -7.45 -6.40 -6.98
N VAL A 165 -6.24 -6.75 -6.51
CA VAL A 165 -6.01 -8.02 -5.82
C VAL A 165 -6.82 -8.08 -4.52
N TYR A 166 -7.39 -9.25 -4.24
CA TYR A 166 -7.99 -9.57 -2.96
C TYR A 166 -7.29 -10.78 -2.32
N THR A 167 -7.01 -10.68 -1.03
CA THR A 167 -6.45 -11.80 -0.27
C THR A 167 -7.32 -12.12 0.94
N GLY A 168 -7.57 -13.41 1.17
CA GLY A 168 -8.20 -13.88 2.40
C GLY A 168 -7.30 -13.64 3.61
N ALA A 169 -7.92 -13.60 4.79
CA ALA A 169 -7.20 -13.41 6.06
C ALA A 169 -6.18 -14.53 6.35
N GLY A 170 -5.14 -14.21 7.12
CA GLY A 170 -4.10 -15.15 7.54
C GLY A 170 -3.18 -15.63 6.42
N SER A 171 -3.10 -14.89 5.32
CA SER A 171 -2.30 -15.27 4.16
C SER A 171 -0.84 -14.84 4.26
N LEU A 172 0.09 -15.71 3.88
CA LEU A 172 1.52 -15.38 3.73
C LEU A 172 1.88 -15.29 2.26
N ILE A 173 2.04 -14.06 1.77
CA ILE A 173 2.35 -13.74 0.38
C ILE A 173 3.87 -13.75 0.20
N ASP A 174 4.36 -14.66 -0.65
CA ASP A 174 5.78 -14.94 -0.86
C ASP A 174 6.24 -14.79 -2.32
N ARG A 175 5.36 -14.27 -3.18
CA ARG A 175 5.60 -14.00 -4.60
C ARG A 175 4.75 -12.83 -5.09
N ASN A 176 5.15 -12.23 -6.20
CA ASN A 176 4.38 -11.18 -6.86
C ASN A 176 2.97 -11.71 -7.19
N VAL A 177 1.95 -10.88 -7.00
CA VAL A 177 0.55 -11.26 -7.25
C VAL A 177 -0.01 -10.41 -8.39
N PRO A 178 -0.27 -10.99 -9.57
CA PRO A 178 -0.82 -10.26 -10.70
C PRO A 178 -2.17 -9.60 -10.41
N PRO A 179 -2.51 -8.52 -11.15
CA PRO A 179 -3.77 -7.81 -11.00
C PRO A 179 -4.99 -8.73 -11.06
N TYR A 180 -6.05 -8.29 -10.38
CA TYR A 180 -7.35 -8.95 -10.32
C TYR A 180 -7.38 -10.30 -9.59
N SER A 181 -6.23 -10.82 -9.15
CA SER A 181 -6.17 -12.11 -8.47
C SER A 181 -6.99 -12.11 -7.17
N THR A 182 -7.63 -13.24 -6.87
CA THR A 182 -8.14 -13.55 -5.54
C THR A 182 -7.55 -14.85 -5.03
N GLY A 183 -7.20 -14.91 -3.75
CA GLY A 183 -6.57 -16.09 -3.17
C GLY A 183 -6.53 -16.09 -1.65
N TYR A 184 -5.97 -17.15 -1.09
CA TYR A 184 -5.68 -17.26 0.34
C TYR A 184 -4.65 -18.37 0.57
N GLY A 185 -4.05 -18.40 1.76
CA GLY A 185 -3.20 -19.50 2.22
C GLY A 185 -1.89 -19.03 2.84
N ASN A 186 -1.24 -19.93 3.57
CA ASN A 186 0.07 -19.71 4.16
C ASN A 186 0.96 -20.92 3.78
N ARG A 187 1.56 -20.96 2.58
CA ARG A 187 1.77 -19.89 1.57
C ARG A 187 0.52 -19.53 0.72
N PHE A 188 0.48 -18.29 0.23
CA PHE A 188 -0.63 -17.75 -0.57
C PHE A 188 -0.73 -18.41 -1.95
N GLU A 189 -1.95 -18.79 -2.33
CA GLU A 189 -2.25 -19.34 -3.65
C GLU A 189 -3.37 -18.55 -4.33
N VAL A 190 -3.17 -18.22 -5.61
CA VAL A 190 -4.22 -17.65 -6.45
C VAL A 190 -5.29 -18.70 -6.71
N LYS A 191 -6.54 -18.41 -6.36
CA LYS A 191 -7.70 -19.30 -6.52
C LYS A 191 -8.62 -18.88 -7.67
N GLY A 192 -8.48 -17.65 -8.16
CA GLY A 192 -9.21 -17.14 -9.32
C GLY A 192 -9.14 -15.63 -9.43
N VAL A 193 -10.23 -15.02 -9.92
CA VAL A 193 -10.37 -13.57 -10.14
C VAL A 193 -11.29 -12.94 -9.09
N ASN A 194 -10.95 -11.74 -8.63
CA ASN A 194 -11.73 -10.90 -7.71
C ASN A 194 -12.96 -10.28 -8.40
N ILE A 195 -13.88 -11.11 -8.90
CA ILE A 195 -15.08 -10.67 -9.62
C ILE A 195 -15.93 -9.72 -8.76
N VAL A 196 -15.99 -9.94 -7.44
CA VAL A 196 -16.76 -9.09 -6.52
C VAL A 196 -16.17 -7.68 -6.45
N GLY A 197 -14.85 -7.56 -6.31
CA GLY A 197 -14.16 -6.26 -6.34
C GLY A 197 -14.35 -5.53 -7.66
N LEU A 198 -14.16 -6.24 -8.78
CA LEU A 198 -14.36 -5.68 -10.12
C LEU A 198 -15.78 -5.14 -10.34
N LYS A 199 -16.81 -5.88 -9.92
CA LYS A 199 -18.21 -5.42 -10.00
C LYS A 199 -18.47 -4.18 -9.15
N ARG A 200 -17.88 -4.09 -7.95
CA ARG A 200 -17.99 -2.88 -7.10
C ARG A 200 -17.34 -1.66 -7.75
N GLN A 201 -16.26 -1.88 -8.49
CA GLN A 201 -15.57 -0.86 -9.28
C GLN A 201 -16.20 -0.65 -10.67
N LYS A 202 -17.38 -1.20 -10.91
CA LYS A 202 -18.20 -0.99 -12.12
C LYS A 202 -17.52 -1.42 -13.43
N PHE A 203 -16.63 -2.41 -13.39
CA PHE A 203 -16.12 -3.05 -14.60
C PHE A 203 -17.30 -3.65 -15.39
N SER A 204 -17.25 -3.54 -16.72
CA SER A 204 -18.28 -4.07 -17.60
C SER A 204 -18.27 -5.61 -17.59
N ARG A 205 -19.35 -6.22 -18.10
CA ARG A 205 -19.41 -7.69 -18.20
C ARG A 205 -18.36 -8.23 -19.15
N GLU A 206 -18.10 -7.49 -20.23
CA GLU A 206 -17.11 -7.77 -21.26
C GLU A 206 -15.70 -7.73 -20.65
N GLN A 207 -15.35 -6.65 -19.95
CA GLN A 207 -14.05 -6.54 -19.26
C GLN A 207 -13.83 -7.66 -18.25
N ILE A 208 -14.84 -8.01 -17.46
CA ILE A 208 -14.74 -9.11 -16.49
C ILE A 208 -14.54 -10.46 -17.21
N ALA A 209 -15.22 -10.68 -18.35
CA ALA A 209 -15.07 -11.90 -19.14
C ALA A 209 -13.65 -12.01 -19.74
N GLU A 210 -13.11 -10.91 -20.26
CA GLU A 210 -11.73 -10.84 -20.77
C GLU A 210 -10.73 -11.15 -19.66
N ILE A 211 -10.83 -10.50 -18.48
CA ILE A 211 -9.95 -10.76 -17.33
C ILE A 211 -10.03 -12.23 -16.88
N LEU A 212 -11.22 -12.82 -16.86
CA LEU A 212 -11.40 -14.24 -16.51
C LEU A 212 -10.66 -15.15 -17.50
N GLU A 213 -10.75 -14.85 -18.78
CA GLU A 213 -10.08 -15.63 -19.82
C GLU A 213 -8.57 -15.44 -19.79
N THR A 214 -8.09 -14.21 -19.58
CA THR A 214 -6.67 -13.90 -19.32
C THR A 214 -6.12 -14.74 -18.17
N HIS A 215 -6.80 -14.75 -17.02
CA HIS A 215 -6.39 -15.56 -15.86
C HIS A 215 -6.45 -17.06 -16.14
N ARG A 216 -7.45 -17.54 -16.89
CA ARG A 216 -7.55 -18.95 -17.28
C ARG A 216 -6.38 -19.36 -18.17
N ILE A 217 -6.04 -18.54 -19.17
CA ILE A 217 -4.90 -18.78 -20.06
C ILE A 217 -3.59 -18.77 -19.26
N TYR A 218 -3.37 -17.78 -18.40
CA TYR A 218 -2.12 -17.65 -17.66
C TYR A 218 -1.91 -18.74 -16.59
N TYR A 219 -2.94 -19.10 -15.83
CA TYR A 219 -2.80 -20.01 -14.67
C TYR A 219 -3.25 -21.46 -14.90
N ARG A 220 -4.12 -21.72 -15.89
CA ARG A 220 -4.78 -23.02 -16.04
C ARG A 220 -4.59 -23.67 -17.41
N SER A 221 -3.92 -23.00 -18.34
CA SER A 221 -3.49 -23.66 -19.57
C SER A 221 -2.23 -24.49 -19.31
N GLU A 222 -1.92 -25.40 -20.23
CA GLU A 222 -0.66 -26.14 -20.22
C GLU A 222 0.49 -25.35 -20.89
N LEU A 223 0.23 -24.09 -21.26
CA LEU A 223 1.21 -23.22 -21.93
C LEU A 223 2.27 -22.75 -20.93
N LYS A 224 3.47 -22.51 -21.45
CA LYS A 224 4.50 -21.78 -20.70
C LYS A 224 4.10 -20.31 -20.57
N ASN A 225 4.62 -19.63 -19.55
CA ASN A 225 4.27 -18.23 -19.28
C ASN A 225 4.44 -17.30 -20.49
N ASP A 226 5.54 -17.44 -21.25
CA ASP A 226 5.84 -16.63 -22.44
C ASP A 226 4.88 -16.91 -23.61
N GLU A 227 4.40 -18.14 -23.74
CA GLU A 227 3.41 -18.52 -24.74
C GLU A 227 2.00 -18.06 -24.33
N ALA A 228 1.65 -18.23 -23.05
CA ALA A 228 0.40 -17.73 -22.50
C ALA A 228 0.28 -16.20 -22.66
N LEU A 229 1.34 -15.44 -22.38
CA LEU A 229 1.36 -13.98 -22.57
C LEU A 229 1.15 -13.59 -24.03
N ARG A 230 1.82 -14.26 -24.98
CA ARG A 230 1.61 -14.00 -26.42
C ARG A 230 0.17 -14.24 -26.84
N VAL A 231 -0.44 -15.35 -26.41
CA VAL A 231 -1.85 -15.64 -26.70
C VAL A 231 -2.77 -14.56 -26.11
N ILE A 232 -2.51 -14.11 -24.88
CA ILE A 232 -3.28 -13.05 -24.23
C ILE A 232 -3.15 -11.74 -25.00
N GLU A 233 -1.96 -11.36 -25.45
CA GLU A 233 -1.72 -10.15 -26.24
C GLU A 233 -2.43 -10.19 -27.59
N GLU A 234 -2.32 -11.30 -28.32
CA GLU A 234 -2.96 -11.47 -29.63
C GLU A 234 -4.49 -11.44 -29.52
N THR A 235 -5.04 -11.95 -28.41
CA THR A 235 -6.50 -12.06 -28.22
C THR A 235 -7.12 -10.80 -27.62
N PHE A 236 -6.45 -10.17 -26.65
CA PHE A 236 -7.01 -9.12 -25.81
C PHE A 236 -6.10 -7.89 -25.63
N GLY A 237 -5.05 -7.73 -26.44
CA GLY A 237 -4.07 -6.65 -26.30
C GLY A 237 -4.61 -5.22 -26.41
N GLU A 238 -5.80 -5.05 -27.01
CA GLU A 238 -6.49 -3.76 -27.11
C GLU A 238 -7.40 -3.46 -25.90
N SER A 239 -7.58 -4.42 -24.97
CA SER A 239 -8.36 -4.20 -23.75
C SER A 239 -7.49 -3.58 -22.67
N ASP A 240 -7.82 -2.35 -22.25
CA ASP A 240 -7.13 -1.66 -21.14
C ASP A 240 -7.09 -2.49 -19.86
N ALA A 241 -8.15 -3.28 -19.62
CA ALA A 241 -8.26 -4.13 -18.45
C ALA A 241 -7.23 -5.28 -18.53
N VAL A 242 -7.00 -5.85 -19.71
CA VAL A 242 -6.01 -6.90 -19.89
C VAL A 242 -4.58 -6.34 -19.98
N ARG A 243 -4.41 -5.14 -20.54
CA ARG A 243 -3.12 -4.42 -20.55
C ARG A 243 -2.53 -4.25 -19.17
N THR A 244 -3.35 -3.89 -18.18
CA THR A 244 -2.92 -3.80 -16.78
C THR A 244 -2.26 -5.09 -16.29
N PHE A 245 -2.80 -6.26 -16.67
CA PHE A 245 -2.22 -7.55 -16.33
C PHE A 245 -0.90 -7.81 -17.08
N ILE A 246 -0.88 -7.58 -18.40
CA ILE A 246 0.31 -7.79 -19.24
C ILE A 246 1.48 -6.93 -18.76
N ASP A 247 1.24 -5.63 -18.57
CA ASP A 247 2.26 -4.66 -18.17
C ASP A 247 2.85 -5.01 -16.80
N PHE A 248 2.00 -5.48 -15.87
CA PHE A 248 2.46 -5.98 -14.59
C PHE A 248 3.44 -7.15 -14.77
N ILE A 249 3.08 -8.17 -15.56
CA ILE A 249 3.96 -9.34 -15.76
C ILE A 249 5.31 -8.94 -16.35
N TYR A 250 5.33 -8.09 -17.38
CA TYR A 250 6.59 -7.63 -17.96
C TYR A 250 7.45 -6.80 -17.01
N SER A 251 6.83 -5.97 -16.17
CA SER A 251 7.56 -5.20 -15.17
C SER A 251 8.27 -6.12 -14.16
N MET A 252 7.69 -7.29 -13.85
CA MET A 252 8.27 -8.28 -12.93
C MET A 252 9.43 -9.04 -13.56
N GLU A 253 9.35 -9.38 -14.84
CA GLU A 253 10.45 -10.04 -15.57
C GLU A 253 11.68 -9.13 -15.74
N THR A 254 11.45 -7.83 -15.86
CA THR A 254 12.52 -6.83 -15.96
C THR A 254 13.17 -6.58 -14.60
N SER A 255 12.38 -6.56 -13.52
CA SER A 255 12.85 -6.31 -12.15
C SER A 255 13.61 -7.49 -11.54
N GLY A 256 13.34 -8.72 -11.98
CA GLY A 256 14.07 -9.92 -11.54
C GLY A 256 15.50 -10.08 -12.08
N LYS A 257 16.00 -9.11 -12.86
CA LYS A 257 17.35 -9.10 -13.45
C LYS A 257 18.33 -8.11 -12.79
N LEU A 258 17.94 -7.50 -11.66
CA LEU A 258 18.77 -6.56 -10.90
C LEU A 258 19.31 -7.20 -9.61
#